data_AF-A0A7C5ZZX3-F1
#
_entry.id   AF-A0A7C5ZZX3-F1
#
_cell.length_a   1.000
_cell.length_b   1.000
_cell.length_c   1.000
_cell.angle_alpha   90.00
_cell.angle_beta   90.00
_cell.angle_gamma   90.00
#
_symmetry.space_group_name_H-M   'P 1'
#
loop_
_entity.id
_entity.type
_entity.pdbx_description
1 polymer ?
#
loop_
_entity_poly.entity_id
_entity_poly.type
_entity_poly.pdbx_seq_one_letter_code
_entity_poly.pdbx_strand_id
1 'polypeptide(L)'
;MLQVTKSDEDFAYGFANGVSLSFNGLSYEIQDKILSFEEDNNLFDTTLGIAFGKTFDKLPEDSQDKLLSFGSKNFGFANFFNANVGNVFDKLPGATQDKILLFALYNTAGKMSPPGKRREIIASAFFLGNSVGGVFHHLTSGTQDKLLSHVGKDKDFDTGLGSGIGGIFDMLPDDIQDKILLLAKENREFADSFNKSIKASFTFYKLPKEKQKKVSSALGR
;
A
#
# COMPACT_ATOMS: atom_id res chain seq x y z
N MET A 1 30.31 -0.01 0.67
CA MET A 1 29.10 0.78 0.35
C MET A 1 27.88 0.22 1.06
N LEU A 2 27.41 -1.00 0.77
CA LEU A 2 26.24 -1.57 1.47
C LEU A 2 26.36 -1.57 3.01
N GLN A 3 27.53 -1.87 3.58
CA GLN A 3 27.69 -1.81 5.05
C GLN A 3 27.44 -0.42 5.68
N VAL A 4 27.60 0.66 4.91
CA VAL A 4 27.36 2.03 5.39
C VAL A 4 25.87 2.29 5.61
N THR A 5 24.99 1.61 4.84
CA THR A 5 23.53 1.77 4.98
C THR A 5 23.00 1.28 6.33
N LYS A 6 23.79 0.49 7.07
CA LYS A 6 23.43 0.00 8.41
C LYS A 6 23.50 1.10 9.47
N SER A 7 24.35 2.11 9.30
CA SER A 7 24.65 3.09 10.36
C SER A 7 24.42 4.54 9.96
N ASP A 8 24.20 4.81 8.67
CA ASP A 8 23.97 6.14 8.14
C ASP A 8 22.64 6.15 7.37
N GLU A 9 21.63 6.76 7.99
CA GLU A 9 20.27 6.83 7.46
C GLU A 9 20.21 7.65 6.17
N ASP A 10 20.86 8.81 6.12
CA ASP A 10 20.89 9.67 4.93
C ASP A 10 21.54 8.95 3.76
N PHE A 11 22.63 8.23 4.02
CA PHE A 11 23.27 7.39 3.02
C PHE A 11 22.36 6.23 2.57
N ALA A 12 21.67 5.55 3.49
CA ALA A 12 20.75 4.47 3.17
C ALA A 12 19.62 4.95 2.23
N TYR A 13 18.99 6.09 2.55
CA TYR A 13 17.98 6.71 1.69
C TYR A 13 18.54 7.10 0.32
N GLY A 14 19.68 7.81 0.30
CA GLY A 14 20.31 8.23 -0.96
C GLY A 14 20.68 7.04 -1.84
N PHE A 15 21.26 6.00 -1.24
CA PHE A 15 21.64 4.78 -1.94
C PHE A 15 20.42 4.02 -2.45
N ALA A 16 19.36 3.84 -1.64
CA ALA A 16 18.12 3.18 -2.06
C ALA A 16 17.44 3.90 -3.24
N ASN A 17 17.40 5.24 -3.22
CA ASN A 17 16.87 6.04 -4.34
C ASN A 17 17.74 5.89 -5.61
N GLY A 18 19.07 5.92 -5.45
CA GLY A 18 19.98 5.70 -6.57
C GLY A 18 19.81 4.32 -7.19
N VAL A 19 19.71 3.28 -6.35
CA VAL A 19 19.45 1.90 -6.77
C VAL A 19 18.12 1.78 -7.49
N SER A 20 17.03 2.33 -6.95
CA SER A 20 15.70 2.16 -7.56
C SER A 20 15.60 2.78 -8.95
N LEU A 21 16.32 3.88 -9.19
CA LEU A 21 16.39 4.55 -10.50
C LEU A 21 17.33 3.87 -11.50
N SER A 22 18.32 3.11 -11.03
CA SER A 22 19.36 2.50 -11.87
C SER A 22 19.32 0.97 -11.91
N PHE A 23 18.37 0.34 -11.22
CA PHE A 23 18.34 -1.11 -10.95
C PHE A 23 18.53 -1.96 -12.21
N ASN A 24 17.83 -1.62 -13.30
CA ASN A 24 17.88 -2.38 -14.56
C ASN A 24 19.21 -2.20 -15.31
N GLY A 25 19.97 -1.15 -15.01
CA GLY A 25 21.31 -0.93 -15.55
C GLY A 25 22.41 -1.65 -14.76
N LEU A 26 22.10 -2.18 -13.57
CA LEU A 26 23.02 -2.96 -12.76
C LEU A 26 23.12 -4.39 -13.30
N SER A 27 24.29 -5.02 -13.15
CA SER A 27 24.43 -6.44 -13.45
C SER A 27 23.55 -7.28 -12.53
N TYR A 28 23.11 -8.45 -13.00
CA TYR A 28 22.32 -9.37 -12.17
C TYR A 28 23.02 -9.71 -10.85
N GLU A 29 24.36 -9.86 -10.86
CA GLU A 29 25.16 -10.07 -9.65
C GLU A 29 25.00 -8.93 -8.64
N ILE A 30 25.04 -7.68 -9.10
CA ILE A 30 24.88 -6.52 -8.22
C ILE A 30 23.44 -6.43 -7.70
N GLN A 31 22.45 -6.66 -8.56
CA GLN A 31 21.05 -6.70 -8.14
C GLN A 31 20.82 -7.77 -7.06
N ASP A 32 21.34 -8.98 -7.26
CA ASP A 32 21.19 -10.08 -6.32
C ASP A 32 21.89 -9.76 -5.00
N LYS A 33 23.10 -9.19 -5.05
CA LYS A 33 23.84 -8.76 -3.87
C LYS A 33 23.11 -7.70 -3.06
N ILE A 34 22.39 -6.79 -3.73
CA ILE A 34 21.55 -5.79 -3.07
C ILE A 34 20.35 -6.45 -2.39
N LEU A 35 19.62 -7.32 -3.12
CA LEU A 35 18.42 -7.99 -2.62
C LEU A 35 18.70 -9.16 -1.66
N SER A 36 19.95 -9.57 -1.50
CA SER A 36 20.37 -10.56 -0.51
C SER A 36 21.16 -9.94 0.64
N PHE A 37 21.23 -8.61 0.73
CA PHE A 37 22.01 -7.95 1.77
C PHE A 37 21.30 -8.07 3.12
N GLU A 38 21.91 -8.79 4.06
CA GLU A 38 21.39 -8.92 5.42
C GLU A 38 21.88 -7.78 6.33
N GLU A 39 20.93 -7.13 6.98
CA GLU A 39 21.19 -6.09 7.97
C GLU A 39 20.44 -6.34 9.28
N ASP A 40 21.01 -5.83 10.37
CA ASP A 40 20.50 -6.10 11.71
C ASP A 40 19.33 -5.19 12.10
N ASN A 41 19.10 -4.10 11.37
CA ASN A 41 18.14 -3.04 11.72
C ASN A 41 17.05 -2.77 10.67
N ASN A 42 16.98 -3.53 9.58
CA ASN A 42 15.99 -3.40 8.50
C ASN A 42 15.86 -1.99 7.88
N LEU A 43 16.83 -1.09 8.10
CA LEU A 43 16.80 0.29 7.62
C LEU A 43 16.95 0.36 6.09
N PHE A 44 17.94 -0.33 5.54
CA PHE A 44 18.12 -0.45 4.10
C PHE A 44 16.92 -1.10 3.42
N ASP A 45 16.36 -2.18 3.97
CA ASP A 45 15.18 -2.85 3.39
C ASP A 45 13.96 -1.94 3.37
N THR A 46 13.76 -1.18 4.45
CA THR A 46 12.72 -0.17 4.56
C THR A 46 12.89 0.91 3.49
N THR A 47 14.09 1.48 3.38
CA THR A 47 14.39 2.54 2.41
C THR A 47 14.29 2.04 0.96
N LEU A 48 14.69 0.79 0.69
CA LEU A 48 14.46 0.11 -0.59
C LEU A 48 12.96 -0.01 -0.89
N GLY A 49 12.15 -0.45 0.07
CA GLY A 49 10.69 -0.55 -0.09
C GLY A 49 10.07 0.78 -0.50
N ILE A 50 10.45 1.87 0.19
CA ILE A 50 10.00 3.24 -0.16
C ILE A 50 10.42 3.61 -1.59
N ALA A 51 11.72 3.46 -1.91
CA ALA A 51 12.30 3.90 -3.16
C ALA A 51 11.73 3.13 -4.37
N PHE A 52 11.59 1.80 -4.22
CA PHE A 52 11.00 0.96 -5.26
C PHE A 52 9.49 1.12 -5.37
N GLY A 53 8.75 1.32 -4.27
CA GLY A 53 7.32 1.61 -4.33
C GLY A 53 7.03 2.85 -5.19
N LYS A 54 7.87 3.89 -5.12
CA LYS A 54 7.72 5.13 -5.90
C LYS A 54 8.15 5.03 -7.37
N THR A 55 8.89 3.99 -7.74
CA THR A 55 9.52 3.85 -9.07
C THR A 55 9.12 2.56 -9.79
N PHE A 56 8.24 1.76 -9.20
CA PHE A 56 7.88 0.43 -9.67
C PHE A 56 7.31 0.43 -11.09
N ASP A 57 6.56 1.47 -11.46
CA ASP A 57 5.98 1.68 -12.79
C ASP A 57 7.03 1.86 -13.90
N LYS A 58 8.27 2.19 -13.53
CA LYS A 58 9.38 2.39 -14.46
C LYS A 58 10.22 1.15 -14.69
N LEU A 59 9.93 0.06 -13.96
CA LEU A 59 10.69 -1.18 -14.05
C LEU A 59 10.10 -2.10 -15.11
N PRO A 60 10.94 -2.85 -15.86
CA PRO A 60 10.51 -3.95 -16.69
C PRO A 60 9.92 -5.07 -15.84
N GLU A 61 9.09 -5.90 -16.46
CA GLU A 61 8.31 -6.93 -15.78
C GLU A 61 9.18 -7.94 -15.00
N ASP A 62 10.33 -8.33 -15.54
CA ASP A 62 11.27 -9.25 -14.88
C ASP A 62 11.80 -8.68 -13.54
N SER A 63 12.09 -7.38 -13.52
CA SER A 63 12.55 -6.66 -12.33
C SER A 63 11.41 -6.42 -11.34
N GLN A 64 10.19 -6.15 -11.83
CA GLN A 64 8.99 -6.10 -10.99
C GLN A 64 8.76 -7.44 -10.28
N ASP A 65 8.78 -8.55 -11.01
CA ASP A 65 8.59 -9.89 -10.45
C ASP A 65 9.70 -10.27 -9.45
N LYS A 66 10.94 -9.89 -9.74
CA LYS A 66 12.09 -10.06 -8.84
C LYS A 66 11.89 -9.34 -7.51
N LEU A 67 11.42 -8.09 -7.54
CA LEU A 67 11.17 -7.30 -6.34
C LEU A 67 9.97 -7.82 -5.53
N LEU A 68 8.90 -8.25 -6.19
CA LEU A 68 7.77 -8.90 -5.50
C LEU A 68 8.22 -10.21 -4.84
N SER A 69 9.07 -11.00 -5.50
CA SER A 69 9.66 -12.19 -4.89
C SER A 69 10.55 -11.85 -3.70
N PHE A 70 11.35 -10.79 -3.77
CA PHE A 70 12.15 -10.32 -2.64
C PHE A 70 11.26 -9.90 -1.46
N GLY A 71 10.27 -9.04 -1.71
CA GLY A 71 9.34 -8.57 -0.69
C GLY A 71 8.56 -9.69 -0.01
N SER A 72 8.26 -10.79 -0.70
CA SER A 72 7.58 -11.93 -0.08
C SER A 72 8.37 -12.59 1.06
N LYS A 73 9.68 -12.33 1.11
CA LYS A 73 10.60 -12.84 2.13
C LYS A 73 11.13 -11.73 3.06
N ASN A 74 10.82 -10.47 2.75
CA ASN A 74 11.35 -9.31 3.45
C ASN A 74 10.23 -8.34 3.85
N PHE A 75 9.83 -8.39 5.12
CA PHE A 75 8.70 -7.62 5.64
C PHE A 75 8.97 -6.11 5.68
N GLY A 76 10.22 -5.70 5.97
CA GLY A 76 10.64 -4.31 5.94
C GLY A 76 10.43 -3.73 4.54
N PHE A 77 10.94 -4.41 3.52
CA PHE A 77 10.68 -4.03 2.14
C PHE A 77 9.17 -4.02 1.81
N ALA A 78 8.45 -5.11 2.08
CA ALA A 78 7.07 -5.28 1.62
C ALA A 78 6.10 -4.23 2.17
N ASN A 79 6.18 -3.92 3.47
CA ASN A 79 5.30 -2.95 4.08
C ASN A 79 5.49 -1.54 3.49
N PHE A 80 6.75 -1.12 3.37
CA PHE A 80 7.07 0.20 2.85
C PHE A 80 6.90 0.29 1.33
N PHE A 81 7.09 -0.80 0.60
CA PHE A 81 6.70 -0.92 -0.81
C PHE A 81 5.20 -0.69 -0.97
N ASN A 82 4.37 -1.45 -0.23
CA ASN A 82 2.91 -1.35 -0.32
C ASN A 82 2.38 0.02 0.11
N ALA A 83 3.02 0.67 1.08
CA ALA A 83 2.68 2.03 1.50
C ALA A 83 2.98 3.09 0.42
N ASN A 84 3.88 2.81 -0.53
CA ASN A 84 4.33 3.80 -1.52
C ASN A 84 3.86 3.50 -2.95
N VAL A 85 3.63 2.24 -3.30
CA VAL A 85 3.23 1.82 -4.65
C VAL A 85 1.85 2.32 -5.06
N GLY A 86 0.99 2.66 -4.10
CA GLY A 86 -0.30 3.30 -4.35
C GLY A 86 -0.19 4.55 -5.24
N ASN A 87 0.88 5.35 -5.08
CA ASN A 87 1.11 6.58 -5.85
C ASN A 87 1.35 6.36 -7.34
N VAL A 88 1.72 5.15 -7.74
CA VAL A 88 1.98 4.79 -9.14
C VAL A 88 1.04 3.70 -9.65
N PHE A 89 0.08 3.26 -8.83
CA PHE A 89 -0.74 2.08 -9.08
C PHE A 89 -1.55 2.17 -10.40
N ASP A 90 -2.10 3.33 -10.70
CA ASP A 90 -2.90 3.56 -11.92
C ASP A 90 -2.04 3.58 -13.21
N LYS A 91 -0.73 3.79 -13.08
CA LYS A 91 0.21 3.76 -14.22
C LYS A 91 0.59 2.33 -14.61
N LEU A 92 0.32 1.36 -13.75
CA LEU A 92 0.68 -0.04 -13.96
C LEU A 92 -0.34 -0.72 -14.87
N PRO A 93 0.10 -1.65 -15.73
CA PRO A 93 -0.81 -2.52 -16.47
C PRO A 93 -1.76 -3.26 -15.51
N GLY A 94 -2.98 -3.56 -15.98
CA GLY A 94 -3.99 -4.23 -15.16
C GLY A 94 -3.50 -5.54 -14.54
N ALA A 95 -2.72 -6.34 -15.28
CA ALA A 95 -2.11 -7.58 -14.76
C ALA A 95 -1.09 -7.31 -13.64
N THR A 96 -0.31 -6.24 -13.72
CA THR A 96 0.64 -5.85 -12.67
C THR A 96 -0.07 -5.33 -11.42
N GLN A 97 -1.18 -4.59 -11.59
CA GLN A 97 -2.04 -4.21 -10.46
C GLN A 97 -2.56 -5.45 -9.72
N ASP A 98 -2.98 -6.48 -10.46
CA ASP A 98 -3.47 -7.73 -9.89
C ASP A 98 -2.35 -8.50 -9.17
N LYS A 99 -1.12 -8.52 -9.73
CA LYS A 99 0.07 -9.06 -9.04
C LYS A 99 0.35 -8.34 -7.72
N ILE A 100 0.26 -7.01 -7.67
CA ILE A 100 0.49 -6.24 -6.43
C ILE A 100 -0.61 -6.50 -5.40
N LEU A 101 -1.88 -6.55 -5.82
CA LEU A 101 -2.97 -6.91 -4.93
C LEU A 101 -2.73 -8.32 -4.36
N LEU A 102 -2.43 -9.29 -5.21
CA LEU A 102 -2.09 -10.65 -4.77
C LEU A 102 -0.92 -10.64 -3.78
N PHE A 103 0.17 -9.94 -4.12
CA PHE A 103 1.34 -9.79 -3.27
C PHE A 103 0.98 -9.23 -1.88
N ALA A 104 0.21 -8.15 -1.81
CA ALA A 104 -0.16 -7.54 -0.54
C ALA A 104 -1.10 -8.44 0.27
N LEU A 105 -2.09 -9.07 -0.38
CA LEU A 105 -3.10 -9.91 0.25
C LEU A 105 -2.58 -11.28 0.73
N TYR A 106 -1.55 -11.83 0.08
CA TYR A 106 -0.97 -13.12 0.49
C TYR A 106 0.17 -12.98 1.49
N ASN A 107 0.84 -11.83 1.53
CA ASN A 107 1.87 -11.57 2.53
C ASN A 107 1.30 -11.19 3.90
N THR A 108 0.03 -10.80 4.04
CA THR A 108 -0.60 -10.55 5.36
C THR A 108 -0.82 -11.82 6.19
N ALA A 109 -0.87 -12.98 5.54
CA ALA A 109 -0.99 -14.24 6.24
C ALA A 109 0.42 -14.70 6.66
N GLY A 110 0.70 -14.71 7.97
CA GLY A 110 1.90 -15.32 8.58
C GLY A 110 2.05 -16.84 8.35
N LYS A 111 1.78 -17.34 7.14
CA LYS A 111 2.01 -18.70 6.68
C LYS A 111 3.48 -18.99 6.36
N MET A 112 4.35 -17.97 6.37
CA MET A 112 5.80 -18.13 6.16
C MET A 112 6.68 -17.74 7.35
N SER A 113 6.10 -17.28 8.47
CA SER A 113 6.89 -17.00 9.68
C SER A 113 7.18 -18.30 10.44
N PRO A 114 8.46 -18.64 10.71
CA PRO A 114 8.80 -19.78 11.56
C PRO A 114 8.17 -19.64 12.95
N PRO A 115 7.71 -20.74 13.58
CA PRO A 115 7.22 -20.69 14.96
C PRO A 115 8.30 -20.11 15.87
N GLY A 116 8.00 -19.03 16.60
CA GLY A 116 8.87 -18.49 17.65
C GLY A 116 9.54 -17.14 17.38
N LYS A 117 9.53 -16.61 16.15
CA LYS A 117 9.79 -15.17 15.93
C LYS A 117 8.49 -14.41 16.18
N ARG A 118 8.55 -13.25 16.86
CA ARG A 118 7.37 -12.39 17.11
C ARG A 118 6.59 -12.28 15.80
N ARG A 119 5.27 -12.44 15.88
CA ARG A 119 4.34 -12.06 14.81
C ARG A 119 4.47 -10.54 14.65
N GLU A 120 5.49 -10.07 13.95
CA GLU A 120 5.44 -8.76 13.33
C GLU A 120 4.24 -8.84 12.41
N ILE A 121 3.18 -8.12 12.78
CA ILE A 121 1.92 -8.14 12.06
C ILE A 121 2.24 -7.62 10.67
N ILE A 122 2.20 -8.50 9.68
CA ILE A 122 2.39 -8.11 8.30
C ILE A 122 1.13 -7.35 7.92
N ALA A 123 1.23 -6.02 7.93
CA ALA A 123 0.15 -5.11 7.58
C ALA A 123 0.22 -4.71 6.09
N SER A 124 0.84 -5.53 5.24
CA SER A 124 1.07 -5.22 3.82
C SER A 124 -0.22 -4.88 3.07
N ALA A 125 -1.30 -5.64 3.27
CA ALA A 125 -2.59 -5.33 2.68
C ALA A 125 -3.18 -4.03 3.24
N PHE A 126 -3.02 -3.76 4.54
CA PHE A 126 -3.42 -2.49 5.13
C PHE A 126 -2.65 -1.32 4.51
N PHE A 127 -1.33 -1.42 4.37
CA PHE A 127 -0.51 -0.37 3.76
C PHE A 127 -0.86 -0.13 2.29
N LEU A 128 -1.11 -1.20 1.53
CA LEU A 128 -1.58 -1.07 0.15
C LEU A 128 -2.95 -0.41 0.11
N GLY A 129 -3.92 -0.89 0.90
CA GLY A 129 -5.26 -0.34 0.97
C GLY A 129 -5.24 1.14 1.35
N ASN A 130 -4.43 1.51 2.33
CA ASN A 130 -4.29 2.90 2.77
C ASN A 130 -3.67 3.77 1.68
N SER A 131 -2.60 3.30 1.03
CA SER A 131 -1.92 4.08 -0.01
C SER A 131 -2.80 4.29 -1.24
N VAL A 132 -3.45 3.25 -1.77
CA VAL A 132 -4.37 3.39 -2.91
C VAL A 132 -5.65 4.15 -2.53
N GLY A 133 -6.12 4.00 -1.28
CA GLY A 133 -7.26 4.75 -0.76
C GLY A 133 -6.98 6.25 -0.65
N GLY A 134 -5.77 6.63 -0.22
CA GLY A 134 -5.36 8.03 -0.10
C GLY A 134 -5.23 8.76 -1.44
N VAL A 135 -4.95 8.03 -2.53
CA VAL A 135 -4.88 8.58 -3.89
C VAL A 135 -6.10 8.25 -4.74
N PHE A 136 -7.16 7.68 -4.15
CA PHE A 136 -8.28 7.09 -4.89
C PHE A 136 -8.92 8.04 -5.90
N HIS A 137 -9.02 9.33 -5.57
CA HIS A 137 -9.58 10.38 -6.42
C HIS A 137 -8.78 10.66 -7.72
N HIS A 138 -7.52 10.24 -7.79
CA HIS A 138 -6.67 10.35 -8.98
C HIS A 138 -6.68 9.11 -9.86
N LEU A 139 -7.25 7.99 -9.38
CA LEU A 139 -7.26 6.72 -10.10
C LEU A 139 -8.33 6.74 -11.19
N THR A 140 -8.08 6.01 -12.28
CA THR A 140 -9.10 5.78 -13.32
C THR A 140 -10.32 5.06 -12.75
N SER A 141 -11.50 5.26 -13.34
CA SER A 141 -12.73 4.59 -12.88
C SER A 141 -12.62 3.06 -12.89
N GLY A 142 -11.90 2.49 -13.85
CA GLY A 142 -11.64 1.04 -13.90
C GLY A 142 -10.80 0.55 -12.72
N THR A 143 -9.77 1.31 -12.33
CA THR A 143 -8.95 1.01 -11.15
C THR A 143 -9.71 1.26 -9.85
N GLN A 144 -10.52 2.32 -9.76
CA GLN A 144 -11.42 2.56 -8.63
C GLN A 144 -12.37 1.39 -8.41
N ASP A 145 -13.11 0.98 -9.45
CA ASP A 145 -14.05 -0.14 -9.39
C ASP A 145 -13.33 -1.45 -9.04
N LYS A 146 -12.12 -1.68 -9.58
CA LYS A 146 -11.28 -2.82 -9.20
C LYS A 146 -10.98 -2.83 -7.70
N LEU A 147 -10.51 -1.73 -7.13
CA LEU A 147 -10.16 -1.65 -5.71
C LEU A 147 -11.40 -1.83 -4.82
N LEU A 148 -12.52 -1.20 -5.18
CA LEU A 148 -13.78 -1.37 -4.45
C LEU A 148 -14.29 -2.82 -4.51
N SER A 149 -14.09 -3.52 -5.62
CA SER A 149 -14.45 -4.95 -5.74
C SER A 149 -13.60 -5.88 -4.85
N HIS A 150 -12.49 -5.39 -4.28
CA HIS A 150 -11.68 -6.14 -3.32
C HIS A 150 -12.14 -5.98 -1.87
N VAL A 151 -13.08 -5.06 -1.61
CA VAL A 151 -13.68 -4.93 -0.29
C VAL A 151 -14.36 -6.25 0.11
N GLY A 152 -14.04 -6.77 1.30
CA GLY A 152 -14.54 -8.03 1.84
C GLY A 152 -13.70 -9.26 1.47
N LYS A 153 -12.63 -9.11 0.68
CA LYS A 153 -11.70 -10.22 0.39
C LYS A 153 -10.60 -10.36 1.45
N ASP A 154 -10.21 -9.26 2.10
CA ASP A 154 -9.20 -9.25 3.16
C ASP A 154 -9.46 -8.08 4.13
N LYS A 155 -9.56 -8.41 5.42
CA LYS A 155 -9.90 -7.42 6.45
C LYS A 155 -8.86 -6.30 6.62
N ASP A 156 -7.59 -6.59 6.37
CA ASP A 156 -6.51 -5.61 6.57
C ASP A 156 -6.49 -4.65 5.38
N PHE A 157 -6.71 -5.16 4.16
CA PHE A 157 -6.99 -4.33 2.98
C PHE A 157 -8.22 -3.46 3.18
N ASP A 158 -9.34 -4.02 3.66
CA ASP A 158 -10.58 -3.29 3.92
C ASP A 158 -10.35 -2.13 4.90
N THR A 159 -9.62 -2.42 5.99
CA THR A 159 -9.25 -1.44 7.01
C THR A 159 -8.35 -0.35 6.42
N GLY A 160 -7.36 -0.73 5.61
CA GLY A 160 -6.46 0.21 4.94
C GLY A 160 -7.21 1.12 3.98
N LEU A 161 -8.01 0.54 3.09
CA LEU A 161 -8.76 1.24 2.06
C LEU A 161 -9.79 2.19 2.68
N GLY A 162 -10.55 1.74 3.68
CA GLY A 162 -11.48 2.59 4.41
C GLY A 162 -10.76 3.77 5.07
N SER A 163 -9.60 3.53 5.69
CA SER A 163 -8.78 4.59 6.27
C SER A 163 -8.28 5.60 5.22
N GLY A 164 -7.74 5.13 4.09
CA GLY A 164 -7.23 6.02 3.03
C GLY A 164 -8.35 6.87 2.40
N ILE A 165 -9.45 6.23 2.02
CA ILE A 165 -10.61 6.90 1.42
C ILE A 165 -11.25 7.89 2.39
N GLY A 166 -11.38 7.54 3.68
CA GLY A 166 -11.99 8.40 4.70
C GLY A 166 -11.32 9.77 4.80
N GLY A 167 -10.00 9.84 4.61
CA GLY A 167 -9.24 11.08 4.66
C GLY A 167 -9.51 12.04 3.50
N ILE A 168 -9.99 11.51 2.37
CA ILE A 168 -10.19 12.27 1.13
C ILE A 168 -11.65 12.33 0.66
N PHE A 169 -12.58 11.81 1.46
CA PHE A 169 -13.96 11.56 1.02
C PHE A 169 -14.71 12.82 0.55
N ASP A 170 -14.39 14.01 1.08
CA ASP A 170 -14.97 15.28 0.65
C ASP A 170 -14.55 15.69 -0.77
N MET A 171 -13.42 15.19 -1.25
CA MET A 171 -12.90 15.46 -2.60
C MET A 171 -13.49 14.53 -3.66
N LEU A 172 -14.22 13.50 -3.25
CA LEU A 172 -14.77 12.50 -4.17
C LEU A 172 -16.07 12.98 -4.84
N PRO A 173 -16.30 12.65 -6.12
CA PRO A 173 -17.57 12.87 -6.79
C PRO A 173 -18.76 12.21 -6.06
N ASP A 174 -19.96 12.76 -6.21
CA ASP A 174 -21.17 12.33 -5.49
C ASP A 174 -21.52 10.86 -5.74
N ASP A 175 -21.39 10.38 -6.98
CA ASP A 175 -21.64 9.00 -7.36
C ASP A 175 -20.64 8.03 -6.69
N ILE A 176 -19.38 8.43 -6.60
CA ILE A 176 -18.34 7.67 -5.90
C ILE A 176 -18.57 7.68 -4.39
N GLN A 177 -18.97 8.82 -3.81
CA GLN A 177 -19.33 8.91 -2.40
C GLN A 177 -20.49 7.97 -2.07
N ASP A 178 -21.55 7.95 -2.88
CA ASP A 178 -22.70 7.08 -2.66
C ASP A 178 -22.30 5.58 -2.78
N LYS A 179 -21.42 5.21 -3.73
CA LYS A 179 -20.83 3.86 -3.81
C LYS A 179 -20.07 3.47 -2.53
N ILE A 180 -19.21 4.35 -2.02
CA ILE A 180 -18.43 4.11 -0.80
C ILE A 180 -19.34 3.94 0.42
N LEU A 181 -20.41 4.73 0.53
CA LEU A 181 -21.36 4.61 1.63
C LEU A 181 -22.18 3.33 1.54
N LEU A 182 -22.46 2.81 0.35
CA LEU A 182 -23.06 1.49 0.18
C LEU A 182 -22.10 0.39 0.66
N LEU A 183 -20.82 0.45 0.28
CA LEU A 183 -19.81 -0.49 0.75
C LEU A 183 -19.61 -0.45 2.26
N ALA A 184 -19.61 0.74 2.87
CA ALA A 184 -19.53 0.91 4.31
C ALA A 184 -20.75 0.33 5.05
N LYS A 185 -21.91 0.23 4.39
CA LYS A 185 -23.03 -0.55 4.95
C LYS A 185 -22.70 -2.03 4.89
N GLU A 186 -22.13 -2.53 3.81
CA GLU A 186 -21.97 -3.98 3.62
C GLU A 186 -20.76 -4.57 4.34
N ASN A 187 -19.71 -3.78 4.59
CA ASN A 187 -18.46 -4.25 5.18
C ASN A 187 -18.09 -3.46 6.45
N ARG A 188 -18.10 -4.15 7.59
CA ARG A 188 -17.83 -3.55 8.90
C ARG A 188 -16.40 -3.02 9.05
N GLU A 189 -15.39 -3.74 8.57
CA GLU A 189 -13.99 -3.33 8.77
C GLU A 189 -13.63 -2.09 7.94
N PHE A 190 -14.15 -2.04 6.71
CA PHE A 190 -14.11 -0.85 5.88
C PHE A 190 -14.86 0.32 6.56
N ALA A 191 -16.07 0.09 7.07
CA ALA A 191 -16.89 1.12 7.71
C ALA A 191 -16.23 1.72 8.96
N ASP A 192 -15.70 0.87 9.85
CA ASP A 192 -15.11 1.27 11.11
C ASP A 192 -13.85 2.10 10.88
N SER A 193 -12.98 1.68 9.96
CA SER A 193 -11.77 2.41 9.58
C SER A 193 -12.08 3.72 8.83
N PHE A 194 -13.03 3.70 7.90
CA PHE A 194 -13.54 4.88 7.20
C PHE A 194 -14.11 5.91 8.18
N ASN A 195 -14.96 5.49 9.12
CA ASN A 195 -15.56 6.37 10.13
C ASN A 195 -14.51 7.02 11.05
N LYS A 196 -13.49 6.27 11.45
CA LYS A 196 -12.38 6.80 12.25
C LYS A 196 -11.61 7.84 11.44
N SER A 197 -11.26 7.51 10.21
CA SER A 197 -10.45 8.40 9.34
C SER A 197 -11.19 9.67 8.95
N ILE A 198 -12.45 9.58 8.51
CA ILE A 198 -13.24 10.75 8.11
C ILE A 198 -13.43 11.76 9.25
N LYS A 199 -13.45 11.29 10.51
CA LYS A 199 -13.48 12.14 11.71
C LYS A 199 -12.12 12.71 12.04
N ALA A 200 -11.06 11.88 12.04
CA ALA A 200 -9.71 12.28 12.38
C ALA A 200 -9.12 13.29 11.39
N SER A 201 -9.43 13.16 10.09
CA SER A 201 -9.02 14.08 9.03
C SER A 201 -9.93 15.32 8.93
N PHE A 202 -10.92 15.46 9.82
CA PHE A 202 -11.96 16.49 9.81
C PHE A 202 -12.80 16.57 8.52
N THR A 203 -12.62 15.61 7.61
CA THR A 203 -13.32 15.48 6.33
C THR A 203 -14.84 15.44 6.53
N PHE A 204 -15.34 14.79 7.58
CA PHE A 204 -16.76 14.77 7.93
C PHE A 204 -17.34 16.17 8.10
N TYR A 205 -16.58 17.08 8.72
CA TYR A 205 -17.04 18.43 9.03
C TYR A 205 -17.00 19.37 7.81
N LYS A 206 -16.23 19.01 6.77
CA LYS A 206 -16.18 19.74 5.49
C LYS A 206 -17.41 19.46 4.60
N LEU A 207 -18.08 18.32 4.82
CA LEU A 207 -19.26 17.95 4.04
C LEU A 207 -20.46 18.86 4.35
N PRO A 208 -21.33 19.17 3.37
CA PRO A 208 -22.65 19.76 3.62
C PRO A 208 -23.49 18.93 4.61
N LYS A 209 -24.40 19.57 5.35
CA LYS A 209 -25.22 18.91 6.38
C LYS A 209 -26.00 17.70 5.87
N GLU A 210 -26.51 17.75 4.65
CA GLU A 210 -27.22 16.61 4.05
C GLU A 210 -26.29 15.41 3.81
N LYS A 211 -25.04 15.66 3.40
CA LYS A 211 -24.04 14.59 3.25
C LYS A 211 -23.57 14.06 4.61
N GLN A 212 -23.43 14.92 5.63
CA GLN A 212 -23.15 14.47 7.00
C GLN A 212 -24.20 13.47 7.50
N LYS A 213 -25.50 13.77 7.28
CA LYS A 213 -26.61 12.87 7.63
C LYS A 213 -26.51 11.53 6.87
N LYS A 214 -26.23 11.56 5.56
CA LYS A 214 -26.04 10.34 4.75
C LYS A 214 -24.92 9.46 5.33
N VAL A 215 -23.77 10.06 5.63
CA VAL A 215 -22.62 9.38 6.24
C VAL A 215 -23.00 8.76 7.59
N SER A 216 -23.63 9.53 8.49
CA SER A 216 -24.07 9.02 9.79
C SER A 216 -25.08 7.88 9.67
N SER A 217 -26.00 7.95 8.72
CA SER A 217 -26.97 6.88 8.45
C SER A 217 -26.31 5.62 7.89
N ALA A 218 -25.26 5.76 7.08
CA ALA A 218 -24.52 4.61 6.56
C ALA A 218 -23.71 3.89 7.64
N LEU A 219 -23.21 4.62 8.64
CA LEU A 219 -22.27 4.12 9.65
C LEU A 219 -22.91 3.78 11.01
N GLY A 220 -24.15 4.21 11.27
CA GLY A 220 -24.84 4.08 12.57
C GLY A 220 -25.49 2.72 12.84
N ARG A 221 -24.79 1.62 12.58
CA ARG A 221 -25.26 0.27 12.91
C ARG A 221 -24.98 -0.12 14.35
#